data_AF-A0A7J4ZY19-F1
#
_entry.id   AF-A0A7J4ZY19-F1
#
_cell.length_a   1.000
_cell.length_b   1.000
_cell.length_c   1.000
_cell.angle_alpha   90.00
_cell.angle_beta   90.00
_cell.angle_gamma   90.00
#
_symmetry.space_group_name_H-M   'P 1'
#
loop_
_entity.id
_entity.type
_entity.pdbx_description
1 polymer ?
#
loop_
_entity_poly.entity_id
_entity_poly.type
_entity_poly.pdbx_seq_one_letter_code
_entity_poly.pdbx_strand_id
1 'polypeptide(L)'
;MASQTGNDAVRALRARQEVERRAVRAVAQSGAAVAEVAQRRAEMLAKLDGEVRDATAAHELSVVVLAAVLRDDALAAELSGVDVSRVRALRRTADGAAVRERVAQLGVVVPRRRGRPRVADNFSRGGLVDDTASAAGPTAGG
;
A
#
# COMPACT_ATOMS: atom_id res chain seq x y z
N MET A 1 29.93 9.60 80.16
CA MET A 1 30.66 9.20 78.93
C MET A 1 29.90 8.14 78.14
N ALA A 2 29.74 6.90 78.63
CA ALA A 2 29.14 5.79 77.86
C ALA A 2 27.68 5.99 77.36
N SER A 3 26.85 6.73 78.10
CA SER A 3 25.46 7.03 77.70
C SER A 3 25.36 8.04 76.55
N GLN A 4 26.33 8.94 76.43
CA GLN A 4 26.32 10.01 75.42
C GLN A 4 26.73 9.46 74.04
N THR A 5 27.75 8.61 74.00
CA THR A 5 28.20 7.92 72.78
C THR A 5 27.14 6.96 72.21
N GLY A 6 26.38 6.27 73.07
CA GLY A 6 25.25 5.43 72.63
C GLY A 6 24.12 6.24 71.99
N ASN A 7 23.78 7.40 72.54
CA ASN A 7 22.75 8.29 71.99
C ASN A 7 23.17 8.89 70.65
N ASP A 8 24.44 9.24 70.48
CA ASP A 8 24.96 9.76 69.21
C ASP A 8 24.98 8.69 68.12
N ALA A 9 25.34 7.44 68.46
CA ALA A 9 25.28 6.32 67.53
C ALA A 9 23.84 6.03 67.04
N VAL A 10 22.85 6.07 67.93
CA VAL A 10 21.44 5.91 67.57
C VAL A 10 20.96 7.06 66.68
N ARG A 11 21.37 8.30 66.96
CA ARG A 11 21.03 9.47 66.14
C ARG A 11 21.64 9.35 64.74
N ALA A 12 22.90 8.94 64.63
CA ALA A 12 23.57 8.73 63.35
C ALA A 12 22.91 7.61 62.53
N LEU A 13 22.51 6.51 63.16
CA LEU A 13 21.80 5.42 62.49
C LEU A 13 20.43 5.87 61.96
N ARG A 14 19.66 6.63 62.76
CA ARG A 14 18.36 7.18 62.31
C ARG A 14 18.53 8.13 61.13
N ALA A 15 19.50 9.04 61.18
CA ALA A 15 19.78 9.95 60.09
C ALA A 15 20.13 9.19 58.79
N ARG A 16 20.95 8.13 58.89
CA ARG A 16 21.25 7.25 57.76
C ARG A 16 20.02 6.56 57.21
N GLN A 17 19.18 5.97 58.07
CA GLN A 17 17.94 5.30 57.64
C GLN A 17 16.96 6.27 56.97
N GLU A 18 16.89 7.52 57.41
CA GLU A 18 16.08 8.54 56.75
C GLU A 18 16.59 8.86 55.35
N VAL A 19 17.90 8.98 55.16
CA VAL A 19 18.52 9.18 53.85
C VAL A 19 18.25 7.99 52.94
N GLU A 20 18.44 6.76 53.42
CA GLU A 20 18.15 5.53 52.65
C GLU A 20 16.67 5.47 52.24
N ARG A 21 15.74 5.78 53.15
CA ARG A 21 14.30 5.84 52.83
C ARG A 21 13.94 6.94 51.83
N ARG A 22 14.62 8.09 51.86
CA ARG A 22 14.44 9.16 50.87
C ARG A 22 14.98 8.74 49.51
N ALA A 23 16.15 8.10 49.47
CA ALA A 23 16.75 7.57 48.26
C ALA A 23 15.85 6.51 47.59
N VAL A 24 15.36 5.53 48.38
CA VAL A 24 14.41 4.51 47.88
C VAL A 24 13.15 5.14 47.32
N ARG A 25 12.57 6.15 48.00
CA ARG A 25 11.38 6.87 47.50
C ARG A 25 11.66 7.63 46.21
N ALA A 26 12.81 8.29 46.10
CA ALA A 26 13.19 9.01 44.88
C ALA A 26 13.40 8.06 43.69
N VAL A 27 14.02 6.90 43.91
CA VAL A 27 14.18 5.85 42.89
C VAL A 27 12.82 5.29 42.49
N ALA A 28 11.93 5.00 43.44
CA ALA A 28 10.58 4.52 43.15
C ALA A 28 9.76 5.53 42.34
N GLN A 29 9.83 6.82 42.68
CA GLN A 29 9.17 7.90 41.92
C GLN A 29 9.73 8.02 40.49
N SER A 30 11.06 7.93 40.35
CA SER A 30 11.70 7.95 39.03
C SER A 30 11.30 6.73 38.20
N GLY A 31 11.24 5.55 38.82
CA GLY A 31 10.76 4.32 38.19
C GLY A 31 9.31 4.42 37.73
N ALA A 32 8.43 4.99 38.56
CA ALA A 32 7.03 5.25 38.20
C ALA A 32 6.93 6.21 37.01
N ALA A 33 7.68 7.32 37.02
CA ALA A 33 7.69 8.28 35.92
C ALA A 33 8.17 7.65 34.60
N VAL A 34 9.21 6.80 34.65
CA VAL A 34 9.69 6.06 33.47
C VAL A 34 8.62 5.09 32.97
N ALA A 35 7.94 4.36 33.88
CA ALA A 35 6.87 3.44 33.51
C ALA A 35 5.70 4.18 32.82
N GLU A 36 5.30 5.34 33.32
CA GLU A 36 4.26 6.17 32.69
C GLU A 36 4.66 6.68 31.30
N VAL A 37 5.92 7.07 31.12
CA VAL A 37 6.43 7.48 29.80
C VAL A 37 6.48 6.29 28.85
N ALA A 38 6.91 5.12 29.32
CA ALA A 38 6.93 3.89 28.53
C ALA A 38 5.51 3.47 28.09
N GLN A 39 4.53 3.58 28.99
CA GLN A 39 3.14 3.29 28.69
C GLN A 39 2.58 4.26 27.63
N ARG A 40 2.77 5.57 27.81
CA ARG A 40 2.35 6.57 26.82
C ARG A 40 2.98 6.33 25.45
N ARG A 41 4.26 5.95 25.42
CA ARG A 41 4.94 5.57 24.18
C ARG A 41 4.29 4.35 23.52
N ALA A 42 3.96 3.32 24.30
CA ALA A 42 3.31 2.12 23.77
C ALA A 42 1.93 2.43 23.18
N GLU A 43 1.13 3.26 23.86
CA GLU A 43 -0.18 3.71 23.38
C GLU A 43 -0.07 4.52 22.08
N MET A 44 0.88 5.45 21.99
CA MET A 44 1.12 6.22 20.75
C MET A 44 1.57 5.33 19.59
N LEU A 45 2.47 4.37 19.84
CA LEU A 45 2.90 3.43 18.81
C LEU A 45 1.74 2.55 18.33
N ALA A 46 0.92 2.04 19.26
CA ALA A 46 -0.25 1.24 18.90
C ALA A 46 -1.24 2.03 18.03
N LYS A 47 -1.42 3.33 18.31
CA LYS A 47 -2.24 4.22 17.50
C LYS A 47 -1.65 4.39 16.09
N LEU A 48 -0.37 4.71 15.99
CA LEU A 48 0.32 4.87 14.69
C LEU A 48 0.30 3.59 13.87
N ASP A 49 0.49 2.42 14.51
CA ASP A 49 0.37 1.12 13.85
C ASP A 49 -1.03 0.91 13.29
N GLY A 50 -2.07 1.35 14.01
CA GLY A 50 -3.45 1.38 13.51
C GLY A 50 -3.60 2.25 12.27
N GLU A 51 -3.15 3.50 12.35
CA GLU A 51 -3.21 4.46 11.22
C GLU A 51 -2.46 3.94 9.98
N VAL A 52 -1.29 3.30 10.16
CA VAL A 52 -0.52 2.69 9.07
C VAL A 52 -1.26 1.50 8.46
N ARG A 53 -1.89 0.64 9.28
CA ARG A 53 -2.72 -0.47 8.78
C ARG A 53 -3.90 0.05 7.96
N ASP A 54 -4.60 1.07 8.44
CA ASP A 54 -5.73 1.66 7.74
C ASP A 54 -5.31 2.32 6.42
N ALA A 55 -4.20 3.06 6.42
CA ALA A 55 -3.63 3.65 5.21
C ALA A 55 -3.20 2.57 4.20
N THR A 56 -2.63 1.46 4.68
CA THR A 56 -2.25 0.31 3.84
C THR A 56 -3.49 -0.32 3.22
N ALA A 57 -4.53 -0.60 4.00
CA ALA A 57 -5.78 -1.17 3.50
C ALA A 57 -6.48 -0.25 2.47
N ALA A 58 -6.48 1.06 2.73
CA ALA A 58 -7.02 2.05 1.80
C ALA A 58 -6.22 2.10 0.48
N HIS A 59 -4.89 2.03 0.57
CA HIS A 59 -4.02 1.97 -0.61
C HIS A 59 -4.29 0.69 -1.42
N GLU A 60 -4.34 -0.47 -0.77
CA GLU A 60 -4.62 -1.75 -1.43
C GLU A 60 -5.97 -1.77 -2.15
N LEU A 61 -7.01 -1.24 -1.51
CA LEU A 61 -8.33 -1.06 -2.14
C LEU A 61 -8.23 -0.14 -3.37
N SER A 62 -7.47 0.95 -3.25
CA SER A 62 -7.26 1.91 -4.36
C SER A 62 -6.56 1.26 -5.55
N VAL A 63 -5.56 0.41 -5.32
CA VAL A 63 -4.88 -0.38 -6.36
C VAL A 63 -5.86 -1.31 -7.09
N VAL A 64 -6.71 -2.01 -6.32
CA VAL A 64 -7.72 -2.91 -6.89
C VAL A 64 -8.76 -2.15 -7.71
N VAL A 65 -9.22 -1.00 -7.22
CA VAL A 65 -10.15 -0.12 -7.93
C VAL A 65 -9.52 0.40 -9.21
N LEU A 66 -8.25 0.83 -9.18
CA LEU A 66 -7.51 1.25 -10.35
C LEU A 66 -7.44 0.14 -11.40
N ALA A 67 -7.08 -1.08 -11.01
CA ALA A 67 -7.07 -2.24 -11.89
C ALA A 67 -8.45 -2.55 -12.49
N ALA A 68 -9.52 -2.45 -11.69
CA ALA A 68 -10.90 -2.68 -12.14
C ALA A 68 -11.35 -1.63 -13.17
N VAL A 69 -11.00 -0.37 -12.93
CA VAL A 69 -11.34 0.78 -13.79
C VAL A 69 -10.58 0.70 -15.12
N LEU A 70 -9.27 0.46 -15.07
CA LEU A 70 -8.42 0.40 -16.26
C LEU A 70 -8.62 -0.89 -17.07
N ARG A 71 -9.09 -1.95 -16.41
CA ARG A 71 -9.16 -3.32 -16.96
C ARG A 71 -7.79 -3.85 -17.41
N ASP A 72 -6.73 -3.39 -16.76
CA ASP A 72 -5.35 -3.74 -17.05
C ASP A 72 -4.55 -3.78 -15.74
N ASP A 73 -4.20 -4.99 -15.28
CA ASP A 73 -3.44 -5.20 -14.05
C ASP A 73 -1.99 -4.71 -14.19
N ALA A 74 -1.41 -4.71 -15.39
CA ALA A 74 -0.04 -4.29 -15.63
C ALA A 74 0.07 -2.76 -15.59
N LEU A 75 -0.87 -2.06 -16.21
CA LEU A 75 -0.94 -0.60 -16.13
C LEU A 75 -1.26 -0.11 -14.71
N ALA A 76 -2.14 -0.81 -13.99
CA ALA A 76 -2.43 -0.48 -12.60
C ALA A 76 -1.20 -0.66 -11.70
N ALA A 77 -0.44 -1.74 -11.89
CA ALA A 77 0.83 -2.00 -11.20
C ALA A 77 1.84 -0.87 -11.45
N GLU A 78 2.04 -0.49 -12.72
CA GLU A 78 2.95 0.60 -13.11
C GLU A 78 2.57 1.92 -12.43
N LEU A 79 1.29 2.31 -12.48
CA LEU A 79 0.82 3.60 -11.95
C LEU A 79 0.79 3.66 -10.41
N SER A 80 0.68 2.52 -9.74
CA SER A 80 0.67 2.45 -8.28
C SER A 80 2.02 2.07 -7.66
N GLY A 81 3.02 1.74 -8.48
CA GLY A 81 4.35 1.35 -8.01
C GLY A 81 4.40 -0.01 -7.31
N VAL A 82 3.45 -0.90 -7.58
CA VAL A 82 3.42 -2.27 -7.02
C VAL A 82 3.58 -3.31 -8.12
N ASP A 83 3.97 -4.53 -7.76
CA ASP A 83 4.10 -5.62 -8.71
C ASP A 83 2.75 -6.12 -9.26
N VAL A 84 2.73 -6.57 -10.51
CA VAL A 84 1.54 -7.18 -11.15
C VAL A 84 1.03 -8.39 -10.35
N SER A 85 1.94 -9.20 -9.79
CA SER A 85 1.60 -10.33 -8.93
C SER A 85 0.87 -9.87 -7.66
N ARG A 86 1.27 -8.73 -7.09
CA ARG A 86 0.61 -8.11 -5.93
C ARG A 86 -0.78 -7.62 -6.30
N VAL A 87 -0.95 -6.92 -7.42
CA VAL A 87 -2.28 -6.50 -7.91
C VAL A 87 -3.22 -7.70 -8.05
N ARG A 88 -2.75 -8.78 -8.70
CA ARG A 88 -3.53 -10.01 -8.86
C ARG A 88 -3.87 -10.69 -7.53
N ALA A 89 -2.93 -10.68 -6.57
CA ALA A 89 -3.19 -11.19 -5.23
C ALA A 89 -4.28 -10.39 -4.51
N LEU A 90 -4.15 -9.05 -4.50
CA LEU A 90 -5.13 -8.15 -3.89
C LEU A 90 -6.52 -8.32 -4.52
N ARG A 91 -6.61 -8.44 -5.85
CA ARG A 91 -7.90 -8.67 -6.53
C ARG A 91 -8.59 -9.98 -6.12
N ARG A 92 -7.84 -11.02 -5.74
CA ARG A 92 -8.41 -12.30 -5.29
C ARG A 92 -9.01 -12.22 -3.89
N THR A 93 -8.49 -11.33 -3.05
CA THR A 93 -8.91 -11.18 -1.65
C THR A 93 -9.77 -9.94 -1.40
N ALA A 94 -9.90 -9.06 -2.38
CA ALA A 94 -10.64 -7.82 -2.25
C ALA A 94 -12.14 -8.06 -2.04
N ASP A 95 -12.73 -7.25 -1.16
CA ASP A 95 -14.18 -7.19 -1.05
C ASP A 95 -14.78 -6.51 -2.29
N GLY A 96 -15.47 -7.31 -3.11
CA GLY A 96 -16.12 -6.83 -4.31
C GLY A 96 -17.19 -5.76 -4.05
N ALA A 97 -17.81 -5.72 -2.87
CA ALA A 97 -18.78 -4.68 -2.53
C ALA A 97 -18.08 -3.31 -2.35
N ALA A 98 -17.04 -3.25 -1.51
CA ALA A 98 -16.23 -2.05 -1.32
C ALA A 98 -15.61 -1.53 -2.64
N VAL A 99 -15.15 -2.44 -3.51
CA VAL A 99 -14.62 -2.06 -4.83
C VAL A 99 -15.71 -1.41 -5.70
N ARG A 100 -16.91 -2.02 -5.78
CA ARG A 100 -18.02 -1.46 -6.58
C ARG A 100 -18.49 -0.13 -6.04
N GLU A 101 -18.58 0.02 -4.72
CA GLU A 101 -18.93 1.28 -4.08
C GLU A 101 -17.92 2.38 -4.44
N ARG A 102 -16.62 2.09 -4.30
CA ARG A 102 -15.57 3.05 -4.65
C ARG A 102 -15.58 3.40 -6.14
N VAL A 103 -15.81 2.43 -7.02
CA VAL A 103 -15.97 2.68 -8.46
C VAL A 103 -17.17 3.59 -8.73
N ALA A 104 -18.30 3.39 -8.05
CA ALA A 104 -19.48 4.25 -8.20
C ALA A 104 -19.21 5.70 -7.75
N GLN A 105 -18.42 5.89 -6.69
CA GLN A 105 -17.99 7.23 -6.23
C GLN A 105 -17.14 7.98 -7.26
N LEU A 106 -16.45 7.29 -8.17
CA LEU A 106 -15.62 7.90 -9.22
C LEU A 106 -16.44 8.39 -10.43
N GLY A 107 -17.74 8.10 -10.49
CA GLY A 107 -18.62 8.50 -11.60
C GLY A 107 -18.45 7.65 -12.87
N VAL A 108 -18.90 8.17 -14.02
CA VAL A 108 -18.84 7.43 -15.31
C VAL A 108 -17.39 7.33 -15.77
N VAL A 109 -16.72 6.23 -15.40
CA VAL A 109 -15.43 5.91 -15.98
C VAL A 109 -15.64 5.16 -17.28
N VAL A 110 -15.50 5.86 -18.41
CA VAL A 110 -15.59 5.25 -19.75
C VAL A 110 -14.35 4.37 -19.95
N PRO A 111 -14.50 3.03 -20.09
CA PRO A 111 -13.37 2.18 -20.39
C PRO A 111 -12.83 2.59 -21.76
N ARG A 112 -11.59 3.10 -21.82
CA ARG A 112 -10.89 3.26 -23.10
C ARG A 112 -10.68 1.86 -23.68
N ARG A 113 -11.60 1.42 -24.54
CA ARG A 113 -11.41 0.24 -25.38
C ARG A 113 -10.19 0.53 -26.24
N ARG A 114 -9.01 0.02 -25.86
CA ARG A 114 -7.90 -0.11 -26.80
C ARG A 114 -8.41 -1.04 -27.90
N GLY A 115 -8.83 -0.43 -29.01
CA GLY A 115 -9.18 -1.13 -30.22
C GLY A 115 -8.02 -2.04 -30.58
N ARG A 116 -8.32 -3.33 -30.72
CA ARG A 116 -7.53 -4.27 -31.50
C ARG A 116 -7.07 -3.54 -32.78
N PRO A 117 -5.78 -3.57 -33.15
CA PRO A 117 -5.38 -3.08 -34.46
C PRO A 117 -6.20 -3.84 -35.49
N ARG A 118 -7.13 -3.16 -36.18
CA ARG A 118 -7.67 -3.69 -37.41
C ARG A 118 -6.48 -3.70 -38.36
N VAL A 119 -5.97 -4.89 -38.64
CA VAL A 119 -5.21 -5.15 -39.85
C VAL A 119 -6.08 -4.57 -40.97
N ALA A 120 -5.64 -3.46 -41.55
CA ALA A 120 -6.27 -2.92 -42.74
C ALA A 120 -5.97 -3.92 -43.85
N ASP A 121 -6.94 -4.77 -44.14
CA ASP A 121 -7.03 -5.51 -45.39
C ASP A 121 -7.08 -4.47 -46.52
N ASN A 122 -5.90 -4.07 -47.01
CA ASN A 122 -5.77 -3.34 -48.26
C ASN A 122 -6.07 -4.31 -49.40
N PHE A 123 -7.35 -4.53 -49.66
CA PHE A 123 -7.82 -5.06 -50.94
C PHE A 123 -8.77 -4.07 -51.62
N SER A 124 -8.32 -3.64 -52.80
CA SER A 124 -9.10 -3.27 -53.99
C SER A 124 -9.45 -1.78 -54.19
N ARG A 125 -8.78 -1.13 -55.14
CA ARG A 125 -9.29 -0.86 -56.51
C ARG A 125 -8.47 0.22 -57.22
N GLY A 126 -7.97 -0.11 -58.40
CA GLY A 126 -7.49 0.84 -59.40
C GLY A 126 -7.54 0.17 -60.75
N GLY A 127 -8.71 0.17 -61.39
CA GLY A 127 -8.87 -0.23 -62.78
C GLY A 127 -8.81 1.01 -63.68
N LEU A 128 -8.09 0.91 -64.79
CA LEU A 128 -8.41 1.62 -66.03
C LEU A 128 -7.82 0.85 -67.22
N VAL A 129 -8.72 0.64 -68.19
CA VAL A 129 -8.64 0.07 -69.54
C VAL A 129 -7.44 0.49 -70.39
N ASP A 130 -7.02 -0.41 -71.29
CA ASP A 130 -7.01 -0.07 -72.72
C ASP A 130 -7.11 -1.32 -73.62
N ASP A 131 -8.04 -1.21 -74.57
CA ASP A 131 -8.32 -2.10 -75.70
C ASP A 131 -7.49 -1.63 -76.90
N THR A 132 -6.58 -2.44 -77.44
CA THR A 132 -6.22 -2.36 -78.86
C THR A 132 -5.81 -3.72 -79.42
N ALA A 133 -6.47 -4.07 -80.51
CA ALA A 133 -6.30 -5.24 -81.35
C ALA A 133 -4.87 -5.47 -81.87
N SER A 134 -4.52 -6.73 -82.17
CA SER A 134 -4.13 -7.16 -83.53
C SER A 134 -3.64 -8.62 -83.59
N ALA A 135 -4.37 -9.41 -84.38
CA ALA A 135 -4.04 -10.56 -85.21
C ALA A 135 -2.70 -11.33 -85.04
N ALA A 136 -2.81 -12.66 -84.86
CA ALA A 136 -2.33 -13.68 -85.82
C ALA A 136 -2.65 -15.11 -85.30
N GLY A 137 -3.39 -15.93 -86.06
CA GLY A 137 -3.34 -17.41 -85.95
C GLY A 137 -2.30 -17.97 -86.96
N PRO A 138 -2.32 -19.28 -87.33
CA PRO A 138 -2.99 -20.46 -86.75
C PRO A 138 -2.07 -21.74 -86.73
N THR A 139 -2.68 -22.93 -86.62
CA THR A 139 -2.22 -24.33 -86.91
C THR A 139 -1.71 -25.17 -85.71
N ALA A 140 -1.87 -26.50 -85.62
CA ALA A 140 -2.78 -27.53 -86.18
C ALA A 140 -2.40 -28.90 -85.54
N GLY A 141 -3.35 -29.85 -85.51
CA GLY A 141 -3.12 -31.31 -85.42
C GLY A 141 -3.14 -31.89 -84.00
N GLY A 142 -3.78 -33.02 -83.72
CA GLY A 142 -4.50 -34.03 -84.50
C GLY A 142 -4.78 -35.21 -83.59
#